data_AF-A0ABC9W7H8-F1
#
_entry.id   AF-A0ABC9W7H8-F1
#
_cell.length_a   1.000
_cell.length_b   1.000
_cell.length_c   1.000
_cell.angle_alpha   90.00
_cell.angle_beta   90.00
_cell.angle_gamma   90.00
#
_symmetry.space_group_name_H-M   'P 1'
#
loop_
_entity.id
_entity.type
_entity.pdbx_description
1 polymer ?
#
loop_
_entity_poly.entity_id
_entity_poly.type
_entity_poly.pdbx_seq_one_letter_code
_entity_poly.pdbx_strand_id
1 'polypeptide(L)'
;MKFVDDTKLSGEVDTSEGRPTLQEDLDRLEEWANKNLMKFNKFTCKVCHPGKRNPGVQHRLGSTRLENSSVERDLGVLVDKQLNMSEQCAAAAKKANRMLDCINHGITSRDDEAIIPVYSVLVRPHLKYCVQFWSPLY
;
A
#
# COMPACT_ATOMS: atom_id res chain seq x y z
N MET A 1 -2.61 4.41 10.54
CA MET A 1 -1.22 3.95 10.83
C MET A 1 -0.28 5.04 10.36
N LYS A 2 0.79 5.36 11.11
CA LYS A 2 1.73 6.44 10.78
C LYS A 2 3.12 5.85 10.53
N PHE A 3 3.68 6.13 9.36
CA PHE A 3 5.11 5.95 9.06
C PHE A 3 5.73 7.33 8.89
N VAL A 4 7.08 7.40 8.92
CA VAL A 4 7.87 8.64 9.15
C VAL A 4 7.32 9.87 8.40
N ASP A 5 6.83 9.71 7.16
CA ASP A 5 6.18 10.78 6.39
C ASP A 5 4.74 10.43 5.91
N ASP A 6 4.31 9.17 6.00
CA ASP A 6 3.00 8.72 5.49
C ASP A 6 1.95 8.67 6.61
N THR A 7 0.96 9.56 6.51
CA THR A 7 -0.25 9.53 7.37
C THR A 7 -1.42 9.00 6.58
N LYS A 8 -2.01 7.88 7.03
CA LYS A 8 -3.23 7.31 6.45
C LYS A 8 -4.42 7.53 7.37
N LEU A 9 -5.48 8.06 6.77
CA LEU A 9 -6.79 8.27 7.38
C LEU A 9 -7.80 7.36 6.67
N SER A 10 -8.62 6.65 7.44
CA SER A 10 -9.63 5.72 6.92
C SER A 10 -10.93 5.94 7.67
N GLY A 11 -12.05 6.04 6.95
CA GLY A 11 -13.39 6.14 7.52
C GLY A 11 -14.34 5.20 6.78
N GLU A 12 -15.33 4.65 7.49
CA GLU A 12 -16.38 3.84 6.90
C GLU A 12 -17.44 4.74 6.26
N VAL A 13 -17.80 4.47 5.00
CA VAL A 13 -18.69 5.35 4.20
C VAL A 13 -20.06 4.69 3.94
N ASP A 14 -20.28 3.47 4.45
CA ASP A 14 -21.45 2.63 4.10
C ASP A 14 -22.73 3.00 4.88
N THR A 15 -22.64 3.83 5.94
CA THR A 15 -23.79 4.33 6.71
C THR A 15 -24.04 5.83 6.47
N SER A 16 -25.32 6.25 6.52
CA SER A 16 -25.72 7.65 6.33
C SER A 16 -25.18 8.60 7.40
N GLU A 17 -24.70 8.07 8.53
CA GLU A 17 -24.02 8.80 9.61
C GLU A 17 -22.49 8.87 9.45
N GLY A 18 -21.88 8.03 8.59
CA GLY A 18 -20.41 7.99 8.37
C GLY A 18 -19.90 8.97 7.31
N ARG A 19 -20.77 9.50 6.45
CA ARG A 19 -20.38 10.40 5.34
C ARG A 19 -19.86 11.80 5.72
N PRO A 20 -20.25 12.41 6.85
CA PRO A 20 -19.62 13.66 7.32
C PRO A 20 -18.19 13.47 7.84
N THR A 21 -17.77 12.24 8.15
CA THR A 21 -16.62 12.01 9.05
C THR A 21 -15.25 12.19 8.38
N LEU A 22 -15.04 11.67 7.16
CA LEU A 22 -13.70 11.68 6.56
C LEU A 22 -13.24 13.07 6.10
N GLN A 23 -14.14 13.90 5.57
CA GLN A 23 -13.77 15.26 5.17
C GLN A 23 -13.52 16.14 6.41
N GLU A 24 -14.35 16.02 7.45
CA GLU A 24 -14.11 16.73 8.72
C GLU A 24 -12.78 16.32 9.35
N ASP A 25 -12.43 15.04 9.30
CA ASP A 25 -11.16 14.56 9.83
C ASP A 25 -9.96 15.04 8.99
N LEU A 26 -10.10 15.16 7.66
CA LEU A 26 -9.09 15.79 6.80
C LEU A 26 -8.91 17.28 7.15
N ASP A 27 -10.01 17.99 7.38
CA ASP A 27 -9.99 19.42 7.74
C ASP A 27 -9.31 19.61 9.11
N ARG A 28 -9.66 18.79 10.11
CA ARG A 28 -9.00 18.77 11.44
C ARG A 28 -7.52 18.42 11.34
N LEU A 29 -7.16 17.49 10.45
CA LEU A 29 -5.77 17.08 10.24
C LEU A 29 -4.94 18.22 9.63
N GLU A 30 -5.50 18.96 8.67
CA GLU A 30 -4.86 20.13 8.10
C GLU A 30 -4.69 21.25 9.15
N GLU A 31 -5.73 21.52 9.96
CA GLU A 31 -5.62 22.46 11.07
C GLU A 31 -4.53 22.06 12.07
N TRP A 32 -4.48 20.78 12.43
CA TRP A 32 -3.44 20.26 13.32
C TRP A 32 -2.05 20.45 12.70
N ALA A 33 -1.85 20.13 11.44
CA ALA A 33 -0.58 20.32 10.76
C ALA A 33 -0.16 21.81 10.77
N ASN A 34 -1.08 22.71 10.45
CA ASN A 34 -0.85 24.15 10.49
C ASN A 34 -0.45 24.64 11.90
N LYS A 35 -1.16 24.18 12.95
CA LYS A 35 -0.84 24.50 14.36
C LYS A 35 0.54 24.00 14.78
N ASN A 36 0.98 22.88 14.21
CA ASN A 36 2.29 22.28 14.50
C ASN A 36 3.38 22.72 13.50
N LEU A 37 3.13 23.76 12.69
CA LEU A 37 4.06 24.29 11.69
C LEU A 37 4.52 23.24 10.65
N MET A 38 3.70 22.21 10.42
CA MET A 38 3.88 21.20 9.39
C MET A 38 3.03 21.53 8.16
N LYS A 39 3.50 21.14 6.97
CA LYS A 39 2.76 21.30 5.72
C LYS A 39 2.68 19.98 4.98
N PHE A 40 1.48 19.61 4.55
CA PHE A 40 1.29 18.47 3.65
C PHE A 40 1.79 18.81 2.24
N ASN A 41 2.45 17.86 1.61
CA ASN A 41 2.64 17.88 0.16
C ASN A 41 1.34 17.43 -0.52
N LYS A 42 0.43 18.38 -0.73
CA LYS A 42 -0.94 18.12 -1.21
C LYS A 42 -1.00 17.40 -2.57
N PHE A 43 0.03 17.57 -3.41
CA PHE A 43 0.11 16.94 -4.73
C PHE A 43 0.47 15.45 -4.67
N THR A 44 1.10 15.00 -3.59
CA THR A 44 1.39 13.57 -3.37
C THR A 44 0.28 12.87 -2.57
N CYS A 45 -0.62 13.63 -1.95
CA CYS A 45 -1.77 13.08 -1.24
C CYS A 45 -2.82 12.56 -2.23
N LYS A 46 -3.17 11.28 -2.09
CA LYS A 46 -4.16 10.60 -2.92
C LYS A 46 -5.25 9.97 -2.06
N VAL A 47 -6.41 9.76 -2.67
CA VAL A 47 -7.52 9.03 -2.06
C VAL A 47 -7.70 7.72 -2.81
N CYS A 48 -7.70 6.62 -2.07
CA CYS A 48 -8.16 5.34 -2.58
C CYS A 48 -9.58 5.10 -2.08
N HIS A 49 -10.42 4.51 -2.92
CA HIS A 49 -11.80 4.14 -2.60
C HIS A 49 -11.96 2.63 -2.67
N PRO A 50 -11.53 1.87 -1.64
CA PRO A 50 -11.62 0.42 -1.67
C PRO A 50 -13.08 -0.05 -1.58
N GLY A 51 -13.38 -1.15 -2.25
CA GLY A 51 -14.66 -1.83 -2.18
C GLY A 51 -15.61 -1.52 -3.34
N LYS A 52 -16.34 -2.55 -3.78
CA LYS A 52 -17.21 -2.49 -4.97
C LYS A 52 -18.42 -1.55 -4.82
N ARG A 53 -18.81 -1.23 -3.59
CA ARG A 53 -19.97 -0.36 -3.28
C ARG A 53 -19.57 1.06 -2.92
N ASN A 54 -18.29 1.39 -2.99
CA ASN A 54 -17.82 2.71 -2.60
C ASN A 54 -18.24 3.75 -3.67
N PRO A 55 -19.01 4.81 -3.30
CA PRO A 55 -19.47 5.82 -4.24
C PRO A 55 -18.36 6.72 -4.79
N GLY A 56 -17.14 6.67 -4.24
CA GLY A 56 -15.99 7.41 -4.75
C GLY A 56 -16.12 8.93 -4.54
N VAL A 57 -16.54 9.34 -3.34
CA VAL A 57 -16.73 10.76 -3.00
C VAL A 57 -15.40 11.52 -3.16
N GLN A 58 -15.46 12.70 -3.78
CA GLN A 58 -14.27 13.54 -3.93
C GLN A 58 -13.96 14.26 -2.63
N HIS A 59 -12.69 14.17 -2.20
CA HIS A 59 -12.17 14.86 -1.01
C HIS A 59 -11.16 15.94 -1.37
N ARG A 60 -10.90 16.83 -0.41
CA ARG A 60 -9.93 17.92 -0.53
C ARG A 60 -9.11 18.05 0.74
N LEU A 61 -7.93 18.64 0.60
CA LEU A 61 -7.10 19.12 1.70
C LEU A 61 -6.95 20.64 1.57
N GLY A 62 -7.71 21.39 2.35
CA GLY A 62 -7.89 22.83 2.20
C GLY A 62 -8.55 23.16 0.87
N SER A 63 -7.90 23.98 0.05
CA SER A 63 -8.38 24.34 -1.30
C SER A 63 -8.01 23.32 -2.38
N THR A 64 -7.16 22.32 -2.10
CA THR A 64 -6.64 21.39 -3.09
C THR A 64 -7.49 20.13 -3.15
N ARG A 65 -8.03 19.81 -4.33
CA ARG A 65 -8.73 18.54 -4.57
C ARG A 65 -7.71 17.39 -4.61
N LEU A 66 -8.00 16.31 -3.91
CA LEU A 66 -7.15 15.12 -3.92
C LEU A 66 -7.43 14.26 -5.15
N GLU A 67 -6.37 13.70 -5.73
CA GLU A 67 -6.49 12.77 -6.84
C GLU A 67 -6.95 11.40 -6.35
N ASN A 68 -7.77 10.74 -7.16
CA ASN A 68 -8.17 9.36 -6.90
C ASN A 68 -7.10 8.41 -7.41
N SER A 69 -6.81 7.37 -6.62
CA SER A 69 -5.88 6.30 -6.99
C SER A 69 -6.59 4.96 -7.05
N SER A 70 -6.31 4.21 -8.11
CA SER A 70 -6.82 2.84 -8.26
C SER A 70 -6.01 1.83 -7.47
N VAL A 71 -4.75 2.12 -7.16
CA VAL A 71 -3.82 1.20 -6.51
C VAL A 71 -2.93 1.99 -5.57
N GLU A 72 -2.94 1.63 -4.30
CA GLU A 72 -2.11 2.27 -3.28
C GLU A 72 -1.08 1.31 -2.72
N ARG A 73 0.13 1.82 -2.47
CA ARG A 73 1.17 1.04 -1.80
C ARG A 73 1.09 1.33 -0.30
N ASP A 74 0.91 0.29 0.49
CA ASP A 74 0.99 0.33 1.95
C ASP A 74 2.04 -0.62 2.45
N LEU A 75 3.12 -0.10 3.05
CA LEU A 75 4.22 -0.90 3.58
C LEU A 75 4.78 -1.93 2.60
N GLY A 76 4.83 -1.58 1.32
CA GLY A 76 5.29 -2.49 0.26
C GLY A 76 4.24 -3.47 -0.26
N VAL A 77 3.00 -3.39 0.21
CA VAL A 77 1.84 -4.14 -0.28
C VAL A 77 1.00 -3.25 -1.19
N LEU A 78 0.65 -3.73 -2.37
CA LEU A 78 -0.29 -3.05 -3.27
C LEU A 78 -1.73 -3.40 -2.88
N VAL A 79 -2.54 -2.36 -2.74
CA VAL A 79 -3.97 -2.45 -2.44
C VAL A 79 -4.72 -1.84 -3.62
N ASP A 80 -5.36 -2.70 -4.42
CA ASP A 80 -6.24 -2.27 -5.51
C ASP A 80 -7.61 -1.85 -4.96
N LYS A 81 -8.27 -0.92 -5.64
CA LYS A 81 -9.61 -0.41 -5.29
C LYS A 81 -10.67 -1.51 -5.21
N GLN A 82 -10.54 -2.60 -5.98
CA GLN A 82 -11.47 -3.72 -5.94
C GLN A 82 -11.08 -4.76 -4.89
N LEU A 83 -10.01 -4.50 -4.14
CA LEU A 83 -9.37 -5.44 -3.21
C LEU A 83 -8.95 -6.74 -3.92
N ASN A 84 -8.54 -6.63 -5.18
CA ASN A 84 -7.98 -7.75 -5.92
C ASN A 84 -6.49 -7.93 -5.58
N MET A 85 -6.11 -9.16 -5.22
CA MET A 85 -4.73 -9.47 -4.86
C MET A 85 -3.82 -9.72 -6.06
N SER A 86 -4.37 -9.84 -7.29
CA SER A 86 -3.61 -10.17 -8.49
C SER A 86 -2.43 -9.23 -8.74
N GLU A 87 -2.61 -7.92 -8.55
CA GLU A 87 -1.52 -6.96 -8.77
C GLU A 87 -0.39 -7.13 -7.74
N GLN A 88 -0.73 -7.32 -6.47
CA GLN A 88 0.25 -7.58 -5.42
C GLN A 88 0.97 -8.90 -5.65
N CYS A 89 0.25 -9.98 -6.00
CA CYS A 89 0.82 -11.27 -6.33
C CYS A 89 1.79 -11.17 -7.52
N ALA A 90 1.40 -10.45 -8.58
CA ALA A 90 2.25 -10.23 -9.74
C ALA A 90 3.50 -9.42 -9.38
N ALA A 91 3.37 -8.39 -8.53
CA ALA A 91 4.50 -7.58 -8.06
C ALA A 91 5.48 -8.39 -7.19
N ALA A 92 4.96 -9.22 -6.27
CA ALA A 92 5.75 -10.11 -5.43
C ALA A 92 6.50 -11.15 -6.27
N ALA A 93 5.81 -11.82 -7.19
CA ALA A 93 6.40 -12.77 -8.13
C ALA A 93 7.48 -12.11 -9.00
N LYS A 94 7.23 -10.91 -9.53
CA LYS A 94 8.21 -10.16 -10.32
C LYS A 94 9.48 -9.83 -9.52
N LYS A 95 9.34 -9.46 -8.25
CA LYS A 95 10.49 -9.17 -7.37
C LYS A 95 11.28 -10.44 -7.04
N ALA A 96 10.58 -11.54 -6.76
CA ALA A 96 11.18 -12.84 -6.53
C ALA A 96 11.94 -13.35 -7.76
N ASN A 97 11.34 -13.28 -8.95
CA ASN A 97 11.97 -13.69 -10.20
C ASN A 97 13.22 -12.88 -10.53
N ARG A 98 13.19 -11.55 -10.31
CA ARG A 98 14.38 -10.71 -10.47
C ARG A 98 15.53 -11.16 -9.56
N MET A 99 15.24 -11.49 -8.30
CA MET A 99 16.26 -12.00 -7.39
C MET A 99 16.78 -13.37 -7.82
N LEU A 100 15.89 -14.25 -8.29
CA LEU A 100 16.27 -15.55 -8.83
C LEU A 100 17.19 -15.40 -10.05
N ASP A 101 16.88 -14.48 -10.96
CA ASP A 101 17.74 -14.16 -12.10
C ASP A 101 19.12 -13.67 -11.63
N CYS A 102 19.18 -12.78 -10.64
CA CYS A 102 20.45 -12.35 -10.07
C CYS A 102 21.27 -13.51 -9.49
N ILE A 103 20.64 -14.45 -8.79
CA ILE A 103 21.30 -15.65 -8.25
C ILE A 103 21.82 -16.54 -9.38
N ASN A 104 21.00 -16.75 -10.42
CA ASN A 104 21.36 -17.55 -11.58
C ASN A 104 22.57 -16.98 -12.33
N HIS A 105 22.74 -15.66 -12.36
CA HIS A 105 23.90 -15.04 -13.01
C HIS A 105 25.10 -14.83 -12.07
N GLY A 106 24.86 -14.72 -10.76
CA GLY A 106 25.89 -14.37 -9.77
C GLY A 106 26.58 -15.55 -9.07
N ILE A 107 25.97 -16.74 -9.09
CA ILE A 107 26.55 -17.94 -8.46
C ILE A 107 26.90 -18.97 -9.52
N THR A 108 28.11 -19.51 -9.47
CA THR A 108 28.58 -20.56 -10.39
C THR A 108 28.19 -21.97 -9.91
N SER A 109 28.19 -22.20 -8.59
CA SER A 109 27.74 -23.47 -8.00
C SER A 109 26.22 -23.64 -8.13
N ARG A 110 25.80 -24.89 -8.36
CA ARG A 110 24.40 -25.29 -8.54
C ARG A 110 23.97 -26.43 -7.63
N ASP A 111 24.78 -26.74 -6.62
CA ASP A 111 24.45 -27.77 -5.63
C ASP A 111 23.38 -27.27 -4.65
N ASP A 112 22.62 -28.23 -4.11
CA ASP A 112 21.50 -27.94 -3.22
C ASP A 112 21.96 -27.26 -1.91
N GLU A 113 23.15 -27.58 -1.42
CA GLU A 113 23.71 -27.00 -0.20
C GLU A 113 23.99 -25.49 -0.35
N ALA A 114 24.35 -25.04 -1.56
CA ALA A 114 24.53 -23.64 -1.88
C ALA A 114 23.21 -22.94 -2.30
N ILE A 115 22.38 -23.58 -3.14
CA ILE A 115 21.17 -22.93 -3.69
C ILE A 115 20.09 -22.75 -2.62
N ILE A 116 19.83 -23.77 -1.79
CA ILE A 116 18.71 -23.76 -0.85
C ILE A 116 18.79 -22.61 0.16
N PRO A 117 19.94 -22.35 0.82
CA PRO A 117 20.06 -21.21 1.74
C PRO A 117 19.88 -19.88 1.03
N VAL A 118 20.49 -19.71 -0.15
CA VAL A 118 20.43 -18.47 -0.92
C VAL A 118 19.00 -18.16 -1.36
N TYR A 119 18.29 -19.14 -1.90
CA TYR A 119 16.88 -19.00 -2.27
C TYR A 119 16.01 -18.62 -1.05
N SER A 120 16.24 -19.28 0.08
CA SER A 120 15.48 -19.08 1.31
C SER A 120 15.64 -17.68 1.90
N VAL A 121 16.83 -17.07 1.75
CA VAL A 121 17.14 -15.74 2.28
C VAL A 121 16.81 -14.63 1.29
N LEU A 122 16.94 -14.85 -0.02
CA LEU A 122 16.84 -13.78 -1.01
C LEU A 122 15.53 -13.79 -1.82
N VAL A 123 14.96 -14.96 -2.08
CA VAL A 123 13.78 -15.09 -2.94
C VAL A 123 12.52 -15.27 -2.10
N ARG A 124 12.55 -16.22 -1.16
CA ARG A 124 11.39 -16.58 -0.34
C ARG A 124 10.78 -15.40 0.43
N PRO A 125 11.54 -14.43 0.99
CA PRO A 125 10.94 -13.31 1.71
C PRO A 125 10.05 -12.45 0.82
N HIS A 126 10.35 -12.31 -0.47
CA HIS A 126 9.51 -11.54 -1.39
C HIS A 126 8.14 -12.18 -1.65
N LEU A 127 8.05 -13.50 -1.52
CA LEU A 127 6.79 -14.25 -1.68
C LEU A 127 5.99 -14.34 -0.38
N LYS A 128 6.67 -14.30 0.77
CA LYS A 128 6.05 -14.49 2.09
C LYS A 128 5.75 -13.20 2.85
N TYR A 129 6.40 -12.10 2.50
CA TYR A 129 6.18 -10.80 3.15
C TYR A 129 4.70 -10.43 3.08
N CYS A 130 4.06 -10.13 4.20
CA CYS A 130 2.63 -9.76 4.27
C CYS A 130 1.63 -10.75 3.64
N VAL A 131 1.96 -12.05 3.53
CA VAL A 131 1.08 -13.07 2.92
C VAL A 131 -0.32 -13.12 3.54
N GLN A 132 -0.44 -12.84 4.83
CA GLN A 132 -1.72 -12.77 5.56
C GLN A 132 -2.70 -11.77 4.95
N PHE A 133 -2.19 -10.77 4.21
CA PHE A 133 -3.01 -9.75 3.55
C PHE A 133 -3.72 -10.28 2.28
N TRP A 134 -3.15 -11.24 1.57
CA TRP A 134 -3.73 -11.81 0.33
C TRP A 134 -4.08 -13.30 0.41
N SER A 135 -3.63 -13.99 1.45
CA SER A 135 -3.97 -15.37 1.74
C SER A 135 -4.14 -15.52 3.25
N PRO A 136 -5.32 -15.16 3.80
CA PRO A 136 -5.57 -15.16 5.25
C PRO A 136 -5.55 -16.56 5.88
N LEU A 137 -5.50 -17.61 5.05
CA LEU A 137 -5.48 -19.01 5.44
C LEU A 137 -4.10 -19.65 5.24
N TYR A 138 -3.06 -18.86 4.93
CA TYR A 138 -1.68 -19.31 4.74
C TYR A 138 -0.92 -19.41 6.06
#